data_AF-A0A098SC57-F1
#
_entry.id   AF-A0A098SC57-F1
#
_cell.length_a   1.000
_cell.length_b   1.000
_cell.length_c   1.000
_cell.angle_alpha   90.00
_cell.angle_beta   90.00
_cell.angle_gamma   90.00
#
_symmetry.space_group_name_H-M   'P 1'
#
loop_
_entity.id
_entity.type
_entity.pdbx_description
1 polymer ?
#
loop_
_entity_poly.entity_id
_entity_poly.type
_entity_poly.pdbx_seq_one_letter_code
_entity_poly.pdbx_strand_id
1 'polypeptide(L)' 'MHYKTATAWIFAVLVLSVVLMMLYPTGLVIGLGMFLVPVLLLVQTVIVLRSSERSEKTFSDGHWYEDREKQS' A
#
# COMPACT_ATOMS: atom_id res chain seq x y z
N MET A 1 4.54 9.81 7.66
CA MET A 1 5.47 8.65 7.69
C MET A 1 4.79 7.32 7.99
N HIS A 2 3.82 7.26 8.92
CA HIS A 2 3.12 6.02 9.32
C HIS A 2 2.49 5.18 8.19
N TYR A 3 1.98 5.82 7.13
CA TYR A 3 1.26 5.14 6.03
C TYR A 3 2.20 4.33 5.12
N LYS A 4 3.40 4.88 4.83
CA LYS A 4 4.44 4.19 4.05
C LYS A 4 4.93 2.94 4.79
N THR A 5 5.02 3.02 6.12
CA THR A 5 5.39 1.87 6.96
C THR A 5 4.30 0.81 6.96
N ALA A 6 3.02 1.19 7.04
CA ALA A 6 1.91 0.24 7.04
C ALA A 6 1.81 -0.56 5.72
N THR A 7 1.94 0.09 4.56
CA THR A 7 1.99 -0.61 3.27
C THR A 7 3.20 -1.53 3.16
N ALA A 8 4.36 -1.14 3.69
CA ALA A 8 5.57 -1.98 3.69
C ALA A 8 5.39 -3.25 4.53
N TRP A 9 4.74 -3.14 5.70
CA TRP A 9 4.42 -4.30 6.54
C TRP A 9 3.44 -5.25 5.86
N ILE A 10 2.39 -4.73 5.23
CA ILE A 10 1.42 -5.57 4.51
C ILE A 10 2.09 -6.30 3.33
N PHE A 11 2.98 -5.63 2.62
CA PHE A 11 3.77 -6.26 1.55
C PHE A 11 4.70 -7.35 2.09
N ALA A 12 5.40 -7.10 3.20
CA ALA A 12 6.28 -8.10 3.82
C ALA A 12 5.49 -9.36 4.26
N VAL A 13 4.29 -9.19 4.82
CA VAL A 13 3.41 -10.31 5.17
C VAL A 13 2.97 -11.09 3.92
N LEU A 14 2.67 -10.39 2.82
CA LEU A 14 2.26 -11.01 1.57
C LEU A 14 3.39 -11.88 0.99
N VAL A 15 4.62 -11.36 0.96
CA VAL A 15 5.81 -12.11 0.54
C VAL A 15 6.03 -13.32 1.45
N LEU A 16 5.92 -13.14 2.77
CA LEU A 16 6.09 -14.21 3.74
C LEU A 16 5.07 -15.35 3.52
N SER A 17 3.80 -15.01 3.25
CA SER A 17 2.78 -16.01 2.93
C SER A 17 3.09 -16.79 1.66
N VAL A 18 3.58 -16.13 0.62
CA VAL A 18 3.99 -16.80 -0.64
C VAL A 18 5.17 -17.76 -0.38
N VAL A 19 6.17 -17.31 0.38
CA VAL A 19 7.33 -18.14 0.74
C VAL A 19 6.91 -19.36 1.58
N LEU A 20 5.98 -19.19 2.53
CA LEU A 20 5.40 -20.29 3.30
C LEU A 20 4.65 -21.31 2.44
N MET A 21 3.89 -20.85 1.44
CA MET A 21 3.23 -21.73 0.48
C MET A 21 4.22 -22.52 -0.38
N MET A 22 5.38 -21.93 -0.72
CA MET A 22 6.44 -22.62 -1.45
C MET A 22 7.20 -23.64 -0.58
N LEU A 23 7.50 -23.30 0.66
CA LEU A 23 8.27 -24.16 1.58
C LEU A 23 7.43 -25.31 2.15
N TYR A 24 6.14 -25.07 2.40
CA TYR A 24 5.23 -26.04 2.99
C TYR A 24 3.92 -26.12 2.18
N PRO A 25 3.93 -26.74 0.99
CA PRO A 25 2.78 -26.84 0.09
C PRO A 25 1.76 -27.90 0.58
N THR A 26 1.28 -27.73 1.81
CA THR A 26 0.17 -28.54 2.34
C THR A 26 -1.16 -27.94 1.90
N GLY A 27 -2.18 -28.78 1.70
CA GLY A 27 -3.51 -28.32 1.26
C GLY A 27 -4.12 -27.25 2.17
N LEU A 28 -3.80 -27.27 3.47
CA LEU A 28 -4.17 -26.24 4.43
C LEU A 28 -3.51 -24.89 4.14
N VAL A 29 -2.18 -24.87 3.92
CA VAL A 29 -1.42 -23.64 3.63
C VAL A 29 -1.83 -23.05 2.29
N ILE A 30 -2.08 -23.91 1.28
CA ILE A 30 -2.56 -23.48 -0.03
C ILE A 30 -3.97 -22.89 0.06
N GLY A 31 -4.89 -23.55 0.77
CA GLY A 31 -6.24 -23.06 0.98
C GLY A 31 -6.28 -21.74 1.75
N LEU A 32 -5.44 -21.61 2.77
CA LEU A 32 -5.35 -20.39 3.57
C LEU A 32 -4.77 -19.23 2.75
N GLY A 33 -3.72 -19.46 1.96
CA GLY A 33 -3.16 -18.42 1.10
C GLY A 33 -4.07 -18.03 -0.07
N MET A 34 -4.89 -18.95 -0.62
CA MET A 34 -5.91 -18.60 -1.62
C MET A 34 -6.93 -17.58 -1.11
N PHE A 35 -7.23 -17.57 0.19
CA PHE A 35 -8.09 -16.58 0.80
C PHE A 35 -7.30 -15.34 1.27
N LEU A 36 -6.13 -15.54 1.87
CA LEU A 36 -5.35 -14.48 2.50
C LEU A 36 -4.74 -13.51 1.46
N VAL A 37 -4.19 -14.03 0.36
CA VAL A 37 -3.54 -13.21 -0.68
C VAL A 37 -4.50 -12.18 -1.31
N PRO A 38 -5.69 -12.57 -1.82
CA PRO A 38 -6.61 -11.58 -2.39
C PRO A 38 -7.10 -10.57 -1.35
N VAL A 39 -7.32 -11.00 -0.09
CA VAL A 39 -7.69 -10.06 0.99
C VAL A 39 -6.58 -9.04 1.24
N LEU A 40 -5.32 -9.48 1.33
CA LEU A 40 -4.18 -8.59 1.52
C LEU A 40 -4.03 -7.61 0.34
N LEU A 41 -4.24 -8.05 -0.90
CA LEU A 41 -4.23 -7.17 -2.08
C LEU A 41 -5.38 -6.14 -2.05
N LEU A 42 -6.56 -6.54 -1.60
CA LEU A 42 -7.73 -5.68 -1.50
C LEU A 42 -7.50 -4.60 -0.43
N VAL A 43 -6.97 -5.00 0.74
CA VAL A 43 -6.58 -4.06 1.81
C VAL A 43 -5.51 -3.08 1.32
N GLN A 44 -4.50 -3.55 0.58
CA GLN A 44 -3.49 -2.66 -0.01
C GLN A 44 -4.13 -1.65 -0.98
N THR A 45 -5.01 -2.12 -1.86
CA THR A 45 -5.72 -1.25 -2.82
C THR A 45 -6.54 -0.18 -2.10
N VAL A 46 -7.29 -0.55 -1.07
CA VAL A 46 -8.07 0.39 -0.26
C VAL A 46 -7.18 1.42 0.44
N ILE A 47 -6.06 1.00 1.01
CA ILE A 47 -5.12 1.92 1.65
C ILE A 47 -4.53 2.89 0.62
N VAL A 48 -4.16 2.41 -0.57
CA VAL A 48 -3.63 3.24 -1.65
C VAL A 48 -4.68 4.25 -2.13
N LEU A 49 -5.91 3.82 -2.41
CA LEU A 49 -7.00 4.70 -2.85
C LEU A 49 -7.32 5.77 -1.79
N ARG A 50 -7.46 5.36 -0.52
CA ARG A 50 -7.70 6.29 0.59
C ARG A 50 -6.52 7.25 0.81
N SER A 51 -5.29 6.81 0.51
CA SER A 51 -4.11 7.69 0.55
C SER A 51 -4.09 8.68 -0.61
N SER A 52 -4.60 8.31 -1.79
CA SER A 52 -4.75 9.21 -2.93
C SER A 52 -5.75 10.32 -2.61
N GLU A 53 -6.90 9.99 -2.02
CA GLU A 53 -7.89 10.97 -1.56
C GLU A 53 -7.34 11.92 -0.48
N ARG A 54 -6.48 11.43 0.41
CA ARG A 54 -5.80 12.28 1.42
C ARG A 54 -4.66 13.12 0.83
N SER A 55 -3.96 12.59 -0.17
CA SER A 55 -2.88 13.29 -0.87
C SER A 55 -3.43 14.42 -1.75
N GLU A 56 -4.62 14.23 -2.34
CA GLU A 56 -5.30 15.27 -3.12
C GLU A 56 -5.63 16.49 -2.24
N LYS A 57 -6.03 16.27 -0.98
CA LYS A 57 -6.19 17.36 0.01
C LYS A 57 -4.89 18.05 0.41
N THR A 58 -3.72 17.44 0.19
CA THR A 58 -2.42 18.06 0.54
C THR A 58 -1.84 18.88 -0.61
N PHE A 59 -2.31 18.66 -1.85
CA PHE A 59 -1.88 19.42 -3.03
C PHE A 59 -2.55 20.80 -3.16
N SER A 60 -3.58 21.09 -2.37
CA SER A 60 -4.30 22.37 -2.37
C SER A 60 -3.73 23.42 -1.39
N ASP A 61 -2.77 23.05 -0.52
CA ASP A 61 -2.37 23.88 0.63
C ASP A 61 -0.98 24.53 0.50
N GLY A 62 -0.46 24.74 -0.70
CA GLY A 62 0.83 25.41 -0.84
C GLY A 62 1.13 25.97 -2.21
N HIS A 63 0.80 27.25 -2.40
CA HIS A 63 1.58 28.24 -3.15
C HIS A 63 2.44 27.75 -4.34
N TRP A 64 1.89 26.94 -5.25
CA TRP A 64 2.68 26.42 -6.38
C TRP A 64 3.03 27.49 -7.43
N TYR A 65 2.44 28.69 -7.31
CA TYR A 65 2.54 29.75 -8.33
C TYR A 65 3.14 31.09 -7.86
N GLU A 66 3.55 31.27 -6.61
CA GLU A 66 4.00 32.60 -6.14
C GLU A 66 5.51 32.89 -6.32
N ASP A 67 6.33 31.90 -6.69
CA ASP A 67 7.77 32.12 -6.91
C ASP A 67 8.12 32.54 -8.35
N ARG A 68 7.15 32.67 -9.27
CA ARG A 68 7.42 33.10 -10.66
C ARG A 68 7.36 34.61 -10.89
N GLU A 69 6.91 35.42 -9.94
CA GLU A 69 6.73 36.87 -10.15
C GLU A 69 7.89 37.74 -9.61
N LYS A 70 8.87 37.18 -8.90
CA LYS A 70 10.02 37.94 -8.35
C LYS A 70 11.28 37.97 -9.22
N GLN A 71 11.16 37.63 -10.51
CA GLN A 71 12.28 37.68 -11.47
C GLN A 71 11.97 38.48 -12.75
N SER A 72 11.07 39.47 -12.67
CA SER A 72 10.89 40.49 -13.70
C SER A 72 11.41 41.85 -13.24
#